data_AF-A0AAV0RA02-F1
#
_entry.id   AF-A0AAV0RA02-F1
#
_cell.length_a   1.000
_cell.length_b   1.000
_cell.length_c   1.000
_cell.angle_alpha   90.00
_cell.angle_beta   90.00
_cell.angle_gamma   90.00
#
_symmetry.space_group_name_H-M   'P 1'
#
loop_
_entity.id
_entity.type
_entity.pdbx_description
1 polymer ?
#
loop_
_entity_poly.entity_id
_entity_poly.type
_entity_poly.pdbx_seq_one_letter_code
_entity_poly.pdbx_strand_id
1 'polypeptide(L)' 'MMFLVTIGHNKKNRVLQVDFCRSGQTISKVIHRVLRAILRLHPILLCQPEPIPENSTDAKWKHFKGCLGALD' A
#
# COMPACT_ATOMS: atom_id res chain seq x y z
N MET A 1 -9.60 -14.08 2.95
CA MET A 1 -8.58 -14.88 2.23
C MET A 1 -8.18 -14.32 0.86
N MET A 2 -9.11 -13.87 -0.02
CA MET A 2 -8.74 -13.52 -1.40
C MET A 2 -7.70 -12.38 -1.53
N PHE A 3 -7.84 -11.29 -0.77
CA PHE A 3 -6.86 -10.19 -0.78
C PHE A 3 -5.46 -10.66 -0.33
N LEU A 4 -5.37 -11.27 0.86
CA LEU A 4 -4.10 -11.74 1.43
C LEU A 4 -3.40 -12.77 0.54
N VAL A 5 -4.13 -13.72 -0.05
CA VAL A 5 -3.56 -14.71 -0.98
C VAL A 5 -3.07 -14.04 -2.26
N THR A 6 -3.76 -13.00 -2.73
CA THR A 6 -3.34 -12.26 -3.93
C THR A 6 -2.02 -11.52 -3.70
N ILE A 7 -1.94 -10.73 -2.63
CA ILE A 7 -0.73 -9.94 -2.33
C ILE A 7 0.42 -10.80 -1.80
N GLY A 8 0.12 -11.80 -0.96
CA GLY A 8 1.12 -12.63 -0.31
C GLY A 8 1.83 -13.60 -1.26
N HIS A 9 1.14 -14.03 -2.32
CA HIS A 9 1.72 -14.89 -3.35
C HIS A 9 1.94 -14.19 -4.69
N ASN A 10 1.72 -12.87 -4.77
CA ASN A 10 1.80 -12.06 -5.98
C ASN A 10 1.15 -12.72 -7.22
N LYS A 11 -0.02 -13.34 -7.02
CA LYS A 11 -0.70 -14.11 -8.07
C LYS A 11 -1.41 -13.18 -9.04
N LYS A 12 -1.28 -13.44 -10.35
CA LYS A 12 -2.00 -12.69 -11.39
C LYS A 12 -3.51 -12.90 -11.27
N ASN A 13 -4.30 -11.86 -11.60
CA ASN A 13 -5.77 -11.93 -11.57
C ASN A 13 -6.32 -13.13 -12.36
N ARG A 14 -5.72 -13.48 -13.50
CA ARG A 14 -6.12 -14.65 -14.30
C ARG A 14 -5.98 -15.98 -13.54
N VAL A 15 -4.94 -16.15 -12.74
CA VAL A 15 -4.73 -17.36 -11.92
C VAL A 15 -5.77 -17.40 -10.81
N LEU A 16 -6.01 -16.26 -10.17
CA LEU A 16 -6.98 -16.12 -9.10
C LEU A 16 -8.43 -16.38 -9.56
N GLN A 17 -8.75 -16.09 -10.83
CA GLN A 17 -10.06 -16.42 -11.40
C GLN A 17 -10.34 -17.92 -11.37
N VAL A 18 -9.31 -18.73 -11.63
CA VAL A 18 -9.38 -20.19 -11.59
C VAL A 18 -9.39 -20.66 -10.14
N ASP A 19 -8.46 -20.19 -9.31
CA ASP A 19 -8.33 -20.61 -7.90
C ASP A 19 -9.60 -20.34 -7.07
N PHE A 20 -10.28 -19.21 -7.34
CA PHE A 20 -11.47 -18.80 -6.58
C PHE A 20 -12.79 -19.07 -7.31
N CYS A 21 -12.76 -19.58 -8.55
CA CYS A 21 -13.94 -19.73 -9.41
C CYS A 21 -14.80 -18.45 -9.48
N ARG A 22 -14.14 -17.28 -9.55
CA ARG A 22 -14.79 -15.96 -9.62
C ARG A 22 -14.32 -15.19 -10.84
N SER A 23 -15.16 -14.30 -11.35
CA SER A 23 -14.75 -13.40 -12.43
C SER A 23 -13.63 -12.47 -11.98
N GLY A 24 -12.76 -12.10 -12.92
CA GLY A 24 -11.66 -11.17 -12.66
C GLY A 24 -12.16 -9.82 -12.13
N GLN A 25 -13.35 -9.39 -12.56
CA GLN A 25 -13.99 -8.18 -12.05
C GLN A 25 -14.34 -8.30 -10.56
N THR A 26 -14.82 -9.46 -10.11
CA THR A 26 -15.13 -9.70 -8.69
C THR A 26 -13.85 -9.64 -7.86
N ILE A 27 -12.78 -10.25 -8.35
CA ILE A 27 -11.46 -10.23 -7.70
C ILE A 27 -10.93 -8.81 -7.57
N SER A 28 -10.94 -8.06 -8.68
CA SER A 28 -10.57 -6.65 -8.67
C SER A 28 -11.45 -5.83 -7.72
N LYS A 29 -12.77 -6.02 -7.71
CA LYS A 29 -13.69 -5.28 -6.81
C LYS A 29 -13.33 -5.51 -5.34
N VAL A 30 -13.06 -6.74 -4.94
CA VAL A 30 -12.70 -7.05 -3.55
C VAL A 30 -11.35 -6.44 -3.19
N ILE A 31 -10.33 -6.55 -4.05
CA ILE A 31 -9.02 -5.94 -3.80
C ILE A 31 -9.15 -4.42 -3.67
N HIS A 32 -9.85 -3.74 -4.58
CA HIS A 32 -10.05 -2.30 -4.50
C HIS A 32 -10.84 -1.88 -3.26
N ARG A 33 -11.82 -2.66 -2.81
CA ARG A 33 -12.56 -2.38 -1.57
C ARG A 33 -11.64 -2.44 -0.35
N VAL A 34 -10.79 -3.46 -0.26
CA VAL A 34 -9.84 -3.62 0.84
C VAL A 34 -8.79 -2.51 0.81
N LEU A 35 -8.22 -2.20 -0.37
CA LEU A 35 -7.26 -1.09 -0.52
C LEU A 35 -7.88 0.26 -0.11
N ARG A 36 -9.13 0.53 -0.50
CA ARG A 36 -9.84 1.75 -0.06
C ARG A 36 -10.05 1.79 1.46
N ALA A 37 -10.36 0.66 2.08
CA ALA A 37 -10.49 0.59 3.53
C ALA A 37 -9.14 0.86 4.21
N ILE A 38 -8.05 0.28 3.71
CA ILE A 38 -6.69 0.53 4.19
C ILE A 38 -6.33 2.01 4.04
N LEU A 39 -6.59 2.63 2.89
CA LEU A 39 -6.32 4.06 2.67
C LEU A 39 -7.11 4.95 3.63
N ARG A 40 -8.37 4.61 3.95
CA ARG A 40 -9.16 5.34 4.96
C ARG A 40 -8.62 5.16 6.37
N LEU A 41 -8.05 3.99 6.66
CA LEU A 41 -7.45 3.66 7.95
C LEU A 41 -5.97 4.06 8.02
N HIS A 42 -5.36 4.53 6.92
CA HIS A 42 -3.99 4.99 6.84
C HIS A 42 -3.59 5.91 8.01
N PRO A 43 -4.35 6.97 8.37
CA PRO A 43 -3.96 7.85 9.49
C PRO A 43 -3.97 7.16 10.87
N ILE A 44 -4.61 5.99 11.00
CA ILE A 44 -4.70 5.23 12.25
C ILE A 44 -3.67 4.09 12.26
N LEU A 45 -3.45 3.46 11.10
CA LEU A 45 -2.60 2.27 10.96
C LEU A 45 -1.13 2.61 10.66
N LEU A 46 -0.87 3.76 10.04
CA LEU A 46 0.45 4.19 9.64
C LEU A 46 0.73 5.51 10.34
N CYS A 47 1.87 5.61 11.03
CA CYS A 47 2.35 6.90 11.50
C CYS A 47 2.33 7.85 10.31
N GLN A 48 1.71 9.01 10.50
CA GLN A 48 1.88 10.12 9.57
C GLN A 48 3.39 10.33 9.43
N PRO A 49 3.93 10.25 8.21
CA PRO A 49 5.35 10.53 8.03
C PRO A 49 5.57 11.97 8.48
N GLU A 50 6.46 12.18 9.44
CA GLU A 50 6.87 13.53 9.78
C GLU A 50 7.84 14.00 8.70
N PRO A 51 7.69 15.25 8.20
CA PRO A 51 8.63 15.80 7.24
C PRO A 51 10.02 15.85 7.84
N ILE A 52 11.03 15.56 7.02
CA ILE A 52 12.43 15.56 7.46
C ILE A 52 12.78 16.97 7.96
N PRO A 53 13.20 17.13 9.23
CA PRO A 53 13.48 18.44 9.80
C PRO A 53 14.64 19.11 9.07
N GLU A 54 14.57 20.44 8.86
CA GLU A 54 15.62 21.22 8.18
C GLU A 54 17.00 21.09 8.84
N ASN A 55 17.00 20.76 10.13
CA ASN A 55 18.15 20.62 11.00
C ASN A 55 18.66 19.18 11.08
N SER A 56 18.21 18.28 10.20
CA SER A 56 18.63 16.87 10.21
C SER A 56 20.15 16.76 10.07
N THR A 57 20.80 16.31 11.15
CA THR A 57 22.25 16.04 11.21
C THR A 57 22.62 14.75 10.47
N ASP A 58 21.61 13.99 10.05
CA ASP A 58 21.77 12.71 9.38
C ASP A 58 22.20 12.93 7.92
N ALA A 59 23.43 12.54 7.58
CA ALA A 59 24.02 12.76 6.27
C ALA A 59 23.19 12.15 5.13
N LYS A 60 22.41 11.10 5.43
CA LYS A 60 21.54 10.42 4.46
C LYS A 60 20.33 11.27 4.04
N TRP A 61 19.83 12.12 4.94
CA TRP A 61 18.58 12.87 4.74
C TRP A 61 18.80 14.38 4.57
N LYS A 62 20.05 14.84 4.65
CA LYS A 62 20.45 16.25 4.53
C LYS A 62 19.95 16.97 3.27
N HIS A 63 19.74 16.25 2.17
CA HIS A 63 19.25 16.79 0.90
C HIS A 63 17.73 16.72 0.72
N PHE A 64 17.03 16.02 1.62
CA PHE A 64 15.59 15.77 1.54
C PHE A 64 14.81 16.61 2.56
N LYS A 65 15.31 17.82 2.87
CA LYS A 65 14.68 18.72 3.84
C LYS A 65 13.26 19.07 3.41
N GLY A 66 12.28 18.91 4.31
CA GLY A 66 10.87 19.17 4.02
C GLY A 66 10.16 18.06 3.22
N CYS A 67 10.87 17.04 2.74
CA CYS A 67 10.25 15.88 2.09
C CYS A 67 9.64 14.94 3.14
N LEU A 68 8.52 14.31 2.80
CA LEU A 68 7.86 13.26 3.60
C LEU A 68 8.49 11.86 3.38
N GLY A 69 9.68 11.80 2.78
CA GLY A 69 10.32 10.55 2.34
C GLY A 69 9.83 10.12 0.96
N ALA A 70 9.70 8.82 0.70
CA ALA A 70 9.35 8.23 -0.60
C ALA A 70 7.89 8.47 -1.08
N LEU A 71 7.20 9.42 -0.43
CA LEU A 71 5.82 9.82 -0.70
C LEU A 71 5.73 11.15 -1.47
N ASP A 72 6.84 11.88 -1.60
CA ASP A 72 6.96 13.07 -2.47
C ASP A 72 7.36 12.69 -3.90
#